data_AF-A0A951ZGI8-F1
#
_entry.id   AF-A0A951ZGI8-F1
#
_cell.length_a   1.000
_cell.length_b   1.000
_cell.length_c   1.000
_cell.angle_alpha   90.00
_cell.angle_beta   90.00
_cell.angle_gamma   90.00
#
_symmetry.space_group_name_H-M   'P 1'
#
loop_
_entity.id
_entity.type
_entity.pdbx_description
1 polymer ?
#
loop_
_entity_poly.entity_id
_entity_poly.type
_entity_poly.pdbx_seq_one_letter_code
_entity_poly.pdbx_strand_id
1 'polypeptide(L)'
;MGVRFGSGARKAIDAAMVEAERHGLDLPNSLHLLLGMLRAPRGTASQMMAMLGMPVDLIIRAVESRLSGAGAVAMAESEDAAEAILRAAGEEAERRGGGVVSEGDIMRAIGHSPFSGAGRVLLEAGITAERLDQLPVELVSDTPAAASARPAMRIRTGIGYDSHRFGPGDGVVLGGVLIPGSQRLVGHSDGDAVAHAVTDAILGGAGVGDIGEMFSDLDAANKGRDSIEMLHLAVERARLAGWTPAQVDVTVIAESPRVGPYRGSMRERLAHALGISVAEVMVKGKSNEGMGWIGRGEGVAVIAVATLCTFEMERR
;
A
#
# COMPACT_ATOMS: atom_id res chain seq x y z
N MET A 1 -20.65 -31.90 -21.73
CA MET A 1 -20.71 -30.44 -21.89
C MET A 1 -19.46 -29.90 -21.19
N GLY A 2 -18.57 -29.21 -21.90
CA GLY A 2 -17.24 -28.86 -21.35
C GLY A 2 -17.34 -27.73 -20.33
N VAL A 3 -16.95 -27.99 -19.08
CA VAL A 3 -16.87 -26.95 -18.03
C VAL A 3 -15.84 -25.91 -18.49
N ARG A 4 -16.25 -24.65 -18.56
CA ARG A 4 -15.33 -23.54 -18.88
C ARG A 4 -14.83 -22.93 -17.59
N PHE A 5 -13.52 -22.83 -17.43
CA PHE A 5 -12.90 -22.21 -16.25
C PHE A 5 -12.43 -20.79 -16.55
N GLY A 6 -12.73 -19.88 -15.63
CA GLY A 6 -12.24 -18.50 -15.62
C GLY A 6 -10.71 -18.43 -15.48
N SER A 7 -10.15 -17.23 -15.59
CA SER A 7 -8.70 -17.06 -15.44
C SER A 7 -8.20 -17.31 -14.01
N GLY A 8 -9.02 -16.99 -13.00
CA GLY A 8 -8.68 -17.27 -11.59
C GLY A 8 -8.70 -18.77 -11.33
N ALA A 9 -9.81 -19.42 -11.70
CA ALA A 9 -9.98 -20.86 -11.58
C ALA A 9 -8.86 -21.67 -12.28
N ARG A 10 -8.47 -21.31 -13.51
CA ARG A 10 -7.37 -21.99 -14.21
C ARG A 10 -6.04 -21.86 -13.48
N LYS A 11 -5.68 -20.66 -13.03
CA LYS A 11 -4.44 -20.46 -12.26
C LYS A 11 -4.43 -21.24 -10.96
N ALA A 12 -5.57 -21.33 -10.28
CA ALA A 12 -5.71 -22.13 -9.07
C ALA A 12 -5.52 -23.62 -9.34
N ILE A 13 -6.10 -24.13 -10.43
CA ILE A 13 -5.93 -25.53 -10.86
C ILE A 13 -4.46 -25.80 -11.25
N ASP A 14 -3.84 -24.92 -12.04
CA ASP A 14 -2.43 -25.04 -12.42
C ASP A 14 -1.52 -25.05 -11.19
N ALA A 15 -1.79 -24.18 -10.21
CA ALA A 15 -1.05 -24.17 -8.94
C ALA A 15 -1.26 -25.45 -8.13
N ALA A 16 -2.49 -25.99 -8.12
CA ALA A 16 -2.79 -27.26 -7.47
C ALA A 16 -2.05 -28.43 -8.10
N MET A 17 -1.93 -28.47 -9.44
CA MET A 17 -1.14 -29.47 -10.17
C MET A 17 0.33 -29.41 -9.74
N VAL A 18 0.91 -28.21 -9.68
CA VAL A 18 2.31 -28.01 -9.22
C VAL A 18 2.50 -28.50 -7.78
N GLU A 19 1.52 -28.28 -6.90
CA GLU A 19 1.59 -28.81 -5.53
C GLU A 19 1.44 -30.33 -5.48
N ALA A 20 0.59 -30.92 -6.32
CA ALA A 20 0.43 -32.38 -6.41
C ALA A 20 1.71 -33.07 -6.88
N GLU A 21 2.36 -32.53 -7.91
CA GLU A 21 3.65 -33.01 -8.43
C GLU A 21 4.73 -32.98 -7.33
N ARG A 22 4.78 -31.92 -6.51
CA ARG A 22 5.71 -31.81 -5.37
C ARG A 22 5.50 -32.89 -4.32
N HIS A 23 4.29 -33.44 -4.21
CA HIS A 23 3.95 -34.53 -3.30
C HIS A 23 3.93 -35.89 -4.02
N GLY A 24 4.39 -35.97 -5.26
CA GLY A 24 4.53 -37.21 -6.02
C GLY A 24 3.22 -37.79 -6.58
N LEU A 25 2.21 -36.95 -6.78
CA LEU A 25 0.93 -37.33 -7.37
C LEU A 25 0.80 -36.81 -8.81
N ASP A 26 0.19 -37.60 -9.68
CA ASP A 26 -0.10 -37.21 -11.07
C ASP A 26 -1.29 -36.25 -11.17
N LEU A 27 -2.20 -36.29 -10.17
CA LEU A 27 -3.39 -35.45 -10.10
C LEU A 27 -3.57 -34.86 -8.68
N PRO A 28 -4.07 -33.62 -8.57
CA PRO A 28 -4.33 -32.98 -7.28
C PRO A 28 -5.57 -33.58 -6.62
N ASN A 29 -5.45 -33.90 -5.33
CA ASN A 29 -6.61 -34.11 -4.46
C ASN A 29 -7.18 -32.78 -3.93
N SER A 30 -8.21 -32.84 -3.08
CA SER A 30 -8.87 -31.62 -2.58
C SER A 30 -7.92 -30.72 -1.77
N LEU A 31 -6.99 -31.30 -1.01
CA LEU A 31 -5.99 -30.56 -0.24
C LEU A 31 -5.03 -29.77 -1.14
N HIS A 32 -4.58 -30.35 -2.25
CA HIS A 32 -3.75 -29.64 -3.23
C HIS A 32 -4.53 -28.52 -3.92
N LEU A 33 -5.82 -28.74 -4.21
CA LEU A 33 -6.70 -27.72 -4.76
C LEU A 33 -6.80 -26.52 -3.82
N LEU A 34 -7.09 -26.75 -2.54
CA LEU A 34 -7.14 -25.69 -1.52
C LEU A 34 -5.79 -25.02 -1.33
N LEU A 35 -4.68 -25.77 -1.30
CA LEU A 35 -3.34 -25.23 -1.13
C LEU A 35 -2.93 -24.32 -2.30
N GLY A 36 -3.18 -24.76 -3.53
CA GLY A 36 -2.91 -23.99 -4.75
C GLY A 36 -3.67 -22.66 -4.77
N MET A 37 -4.94 -22.68 -4.37
CA MET A 37 -5.78 -21.48 -4.23
C MET A 37 -5.24 -20.52 -3.16
N LEU A 38 -4.88 -21.02 -1.98
CA LEU A 38 -4.44 -20.17 -0.86
C LEU A 38 -3.04 -19.58 -1.05
N ARG A 39 -2.16 -20.26 -1.80
CA ARG A 39 -0.80 -19.78 -2.12
C ARG A 39 -0.76 -18.82 -3.29
N ALA A 40 -1.83 -18.73 -4.10
CA ALA A 40 -1.91 -17.78 -5.19
C ALA A 40 -1.91 -16.34 -4.62
N PRO A 41 -0.86 -15.52 -4.87
CA PRO A 41 -0.80 -14.18 -4.30
C PRO A 41 -1.95 -13.33 -4.82
N ARG A 42 -2.75 -12.76 -3.90
CA ARG A 42 -3.96 -11.98 -4.19
C ARG A 42 -5.08 -12.77 -4.90
N GLY A 43 -5.07 -14.11 -4.81
CA GLY A 43 -6.15 -14.97 -5.30
C GLY A 43 -7.49 -14.69 -4.60
N THR A 44 -8.58 -15.07 -5.24
CA THR A 44 -9.93 -14.90 -4.70
C THR A 44 -10.08 -15.65 -3.38
N ALA A 45 -9.49 -16.85 -3.25
CA ALA A 45 -9.54 -17.62 -2.00
C ALA A 45 -8.91 -16.84 -0.82
N SER A 46 -7.74 -16.22 -1.01
CA SER A 46 -7.09 -15.42 0.04
C SER A 46 -7.94 -14.21 0.46
N GLN A 47 -8.62 -13.56 -0.50
CA GLN A 47 -9.53 -12.44 -0.22
C GLN A 47 -10.77 -12.90 0.57
N MET A 48 -11.34 -14.06 0.22
CA MET A 48 -12.43 -14.68 0.97
C MET A 48 -12.01 -14.98 2.42
N MET A 49 -10.79 -15.50 2.65
CA MET A 49 -10.30 -15.75 4.01
C MET A 49 -10.15 -14.45 4.81
N ALA A 50 -9.62 -13.39 4.20
CA ALA A 50 -9.49 -12.09 4.83
C ALA A 50 -10.85 -11.52 5.27
N MET A 51 -11.88 -11.61 4.41
CA MET A 51 -13.24 -11.18 4.76
C MET A 51 -13.86 -11.99 5.89
N LEU A 52 -13.53 -13.27 5.99
CA LEU A 52 -13.99 -14.14 7.08
C LEU A 52 -13.19 -13.96 8.38
N GLY A 53 -12.21 -13.05 8.40
CA GLY A 53 -11.33 -12.81 9.55
C GLY A 53 -10.33 -13.94 9.80
N MET A 54 -10.01 -14.73 8.77
CA MET A 54 -9.20 -15.94 8.87
C MET A 54 -7.79 -15.70 8.29
N PRO A 55 -6.72 -15.82 9.09
CA PRO A 55 -5.35 -15.73 8.58
C PRO A 55 -5.05 -16.88 7.62
N VAL A 56 -4.71 -16.57 6.37
CA VAL A 56 -4.42 -17.56 5.31
C VAL A 56 -3.31 -18.53 5.74
N ASP A 57 -2.25 -18.04 6.38
CA ASP A 57 -1.12 -18.87 6.83
C ASP A 57 -1.53 -19.96 7.83
N LEU A 58 -2.59 -19.74 8.63
CA LEU A 58 -3.09 -20.74 9.56
C LEU A 58 -3.72 -21.91 8.80
N ILE A 59 -4.47 -21.60 7.74
CA ILE A 59 -5.13 -22.61 6.91
C ILE A 59 -4.09 -23.36 6.07
N ILE A 60 -3.12 -22.65 5.49
CA ILE A 60 -1.99 -23.27 4.76
C ILE A 60 -1.27 -24.29 5.65
N ARG A 61 -0.90 -23.92 6.88
CA ARG A 61 -0.26 -24.85 7.83
C ARG A 61 -1.15 -26.06 8.15
N ALA A 62 -2.46 -25.86 8.27
CA ALA A 62 -3.40 -26.95 8.52
C ALA A 62 -3.53 -27.93 7.33
N VAL A 63 -3.38 -27.44 6.10
CA VAL A 63 -3.30 -28.26 4.89
C VAL A 63 -1.97 -28.99 4.83
N GLU A 64 -0.84 -28.30 5.00
CA GLU A 64 0.51 -28.87 4.98
C GLU A 64 0.70 -29.96 6.04
N SER A 65 0.17 -29.75 7.24
CA SER A 65 0.20 -30.75 8.32
C SER A 65 -0.51 -32.05 7.92
N ARG A 66 -1.61 -31.97 7.16
CA ARG A 66 -2.33 -33.15 6.65
C ARG A 66 -1.59 -33.82 5.50
N LEU A 67 -0.98 -33.05 4.62
CA LEU A 67 -0.16 -33.57 3.52
C LEU A 67 1.11 -34.25 4.05
N SER A 68 1.68 -33.76 5.15
CA SER A 68 2.90 -34.28 5.79
C SER A 68 2.63 -35.41 6.79
N GLY A 69 1.40 -35.52 7.31
CA GLY A 69 0.99 -36.52 8.30
C GLY A 69 0.79 -37.90 7.69
N ALA A 70 1.80 -38.76 7.81
CA ALA A 70 1.81 -40.13 7.33
C ALA A 70 0.59 -40.98 7.78
N GLY A 71 -0.13 -41.57 6.82
CA GLY A 71 -0.45 -43.00 6.88
C GLY A 71 -1.90 -43.48 7.03
N ALA A 72 -2.89 -42.66 7.43
CA ALA A 72 -4.25 -43.20 7.64
C ALA A 72 -5.43 -42.29 7.24
N VAL A 73 -5.21 -40.99 7.00
CA VAL A 73 -6.29 -40.05 6.61
C VAL A 73 -6.10 -39.51 5.19
N ALA A 74 -4.85 -39.45 4.70
CA ALA A 74 -4.53 -39.06 3.32
C ALA A 74 -4.90 -40.13 2.28
N MET A 75 -5.08 -41.40 2.69
CA MET A 75 -5.45 -42.52 1.79
C MET A 75 -6.97 -42.74 1.65
N ALA A 76 -7.80 -41.94 2.33
CA ALA A 76 -9.26 -42.10 2.33
C ALA A 76 -10.00 -40.94 1.65
N GLU A 77 -9.28 -40.03 0.99
CA GLU A 77 -9.88 -39.25 -0.07
C GLU A 77 -9.78 -40.05 -1.36
N SER A 78 -10.92 -40.36 -1.97
CA SER A 78 -10.88 -40.76 -3.36
C SER A 78 -10.23 -39.64 -4.17
N GLU A 79 -9.35 -39.96 -5.12
CA GLU A 79 -8.90 -39.03 -6.17
C GLU A 79 -10.09 -38.29 -6.82
N ASP A 80 -11.29 -38.89 -6.78
CA ASP A 80 -12.56 -38.33 -7.22
C ASP A 80 -13.02 -37.07 -6.45
N ALA A 81 -12.49 -36.77 -5.26
CA ALA A 81 -12.99 -35.67 -4.43
C ALA A 81 -12.71 -34.29 -5.07
N ALA A 82 -11.52 -34.11 -5.64
CA ALA A 82 -11.18 -32.88 -6.36
C ALA A 82 -12.03 -32.74 -7.63
N GLU A 83 -12.22 -33.84 -8.37
CA GLU A 83 -13.06 -33.83 -9.56
C GLU A 83 -14.53 -33.51 -9.22
N ALA A 84 -15.06 -34.10 -8.15
CA ALA A 84 -16.41 -33.84 -7.66
C ALA A 84 -16.59 -32.36 -7.26
N ILE A 85 -15.60 -31.76 -6.60
CA ILE A 85 -15.59 -30.34 -6.25
C ILE A 85 -15.62 -29.46 -7.52
N LEU A 86 -14.75 -29.75 -8.49
CA LEU A 86 -14.70 -28.99 -9.75
C LEU A 86 -16.00 -29.13 -10.56
N ARG A 87 -16.62 -30.32 -10.54
CA ARG A 87 -17.92 -30.58 -11.16
C ARG A 87 -19.04 -29.79 -10.48
N ALA A 88 -19.10 -29.82 -9.15
CA ALA A 88 -20.08 -29.07 -8.37
C ALA A 88 -19.94 -27.55 -8.58
N ALA A 89 -18.70 -27.04 -8.68
CA ALA A 89 -18.43 -25.65 -9.05
C ALA A 89 -18.96 -25.32 -10.45
N GLY A 90 -18.83 -26.25 -11.40
CA GLY A 90 -19.44 -26.21 -12.73
C GLY A 90 -20.96 -26.05 -12.71
N GLU A 91 -21.64 -26.92 -11.97
CA GLU A 91 -23.10 -26.91 -11.85
C GLU A 91 -23.63 -25.61 -11.21
N GLU A 92 -22.90 -25.07 -10.22
CA GLU A 92 -23.21 -23.77 -9.61
C GLU A 92 -23.00 -22.61 -10.59
N ALA A 93 -21.95 -22.65 -11.42
CA ALA A 93 -21.70 -21.63 -12.45
C ALA A 93 -22.76 -21.65 -13.56
N GLU A 94 -23.27 -22.83 -13.91
CA GLU A 94 -24.39 -22.97 -14.83
C GLU A 94 -25.70 -22.43 -14.21
N ARG A 95 -25.99 -22.74 -12.94
CA ARG A 95 -27.18 -22.22 -12.24
C ARG A 95 -27.24 -20.69 -12.17
N ARG A 96 -26.08 -20.03 -12.07
CA ARG A 96 -25.97 -18.56 -12.12
C ARG A 96 -26.06 -17.96 -13.53
N GLY A 97 -26.19 -18.79 -14.57
CA GLY A 97 -26.32 -18.34 -15.96
C GLY A 97 -25.02 -17.87 -16.62
N GLY A 98 -23.88 -17.97 -15.93
CA GLY A 98 -22.56 -17.54 -16.43
C GLY A 98 -21.82 -18.63 -17.21
N GLY A 99 -22.00 -19.90 -16.83
CA GLY A 99 -21.37 -21.07 -17.49
C GLY A 99 -19.84 -21.06 -17.49
N VAL A 100 -19.21 -20.18 -16.68
CA VAL A 100 -17.78 -20.05 -16.47
C VAL A 100 -17.50 -20.17 -14.97
N VAL A 101 -16.74 -21.18 -14.57
CA VAL A 101 -16.38 -21.47 -13.18
C VAL A 101 -15.29 -20.52 -12.72
N SER A 102 -15.53 -19.86 -11.58
CA SER A 102 -14.55 -18.99 -10.93
C SER A 102 -13.73 -19.71 -9.86
N GLU A 103 -12.67 -19.05 -9.39
CA GLU A 103 -11.94 -19.53 -8.20
C GLU A 103 -12.85 -19.54 -6.95
N GLY A 104 -13.73 -18.54 -6.80
CA GLY A 104 -14.69 -18.48 -5.69
C GLY A 104 -15.73 -19.60 -5.72
N ASP A 105 -16.12 -20.05 -6.91
CA ASP A 105 -17.05 -21.17 -7.10
C ASP A 105 -16.42 -22.48 -6.62
N ILE A 106 -15.13 -22.67 -6.92
CA ILE A 106 -14.34 -23.80 -6.41
C ILE A 106 -14.28 -23.71 -4.88
N MET A 107 -14.03 -22.53 -4.31
CA MET A 107 -13.94 -22.36 -2.86
C MET A 107 -15.27 -22.68 -2.15
N ARG A 108 -16.40 -22.26 -2.71
CA ARG A 108 -17.73 -22.62 -2.20
C ARG A 108 -17.98 -24.12 -2.33
N ALA A 109 -17.63 -24.72 -3.47
CA ALA A 109 -17.78 -26.16 -3.67
C ALA A 109 -16.95 -26.98 -2.65
N ILE A 110 -15.75 -26.51 -2.28
CA ILE A 110 -14.96 -27.10 -1.18
C ILE A 110 -15.75 -27.00 0.15
N GLY A 111 -16.30 -25.83 0.47
CA GLY A 111 -17.09 -25.62 1.67
C GLY A 111 -18.34 -26.51 1.77
N HIS A 112 -19.00 -26.75 0.63
CA HIS A 112 -20.14 -27.67 0.50
C HIS A 112 -19.74 -29.16 0.46
N SER A 113 -18.45 -29.46 0.54
CA SER A 113 -17.90 -30.83 0.53
C SER A 113 -17.19 -31.17 1.85
N PRO A 114 -17.90 -31.18 3.01
CA PRO A 114 -17.29 -31.29 4.33
C PRO A 114 -16.56 -32.62 4.60
N PHE A 115 -16.79 -33.63 3.76
CA PHE A 115 -16.11 -34.93 3.83
C PHE A 115 -14.81 -34.99 3.01
N SER A 116 -14.55 -33.99 2.15
CA SER A 116 -13.23 -33.81 1.53
C SER A 116 -12.25 -33.28 2.56
N GLY A 117 -10.95 -33.55 2.44
CA GLY A 117 -9.96 -33.07 3.39
C GLY A 117 -9.80 -31.56 3.34
N ALA A 118 -9.95 -30.93 2.17
CA ALA A 118 -10.05 -29.48 2.09
C ALA A 118 -11.28 -28.95 2.82
N GLY A 119 -12.46 -29.55 2.62
CA GLY A 119 -13.68 -29.19 3.34
C GLY A 119 -13.55 -29.37 4.85
N ARG A 120 -12.89 -30.45 5.29
CA ARG A 120 -12.56 -30.68 6.71
C ARG A 120 -11.63 -29.63 7.28
N VAL A 121 -10.59 -29.23 6.53
CA VAL A 121 -9.68 -28.14 6.94
C VAL A 121 -10.48 -26.86 7.15
N LEU A 122 -11.36 -26.50 6.22
CA LEU A 122 -12.19 -25.29 6.35
C LEU A 122 -13.13 -25.39 7.55
N LEU A 123 -13.82 -26.51 7.70
CA LEU A 123 -14.77 -26.73 8.79
C LEU A 123 -14.09 -26.65 10.17
N GLU A 124 -12.92 -27.29 10.33
CA GLU A 124 -12.15 -27.23 11.58
C GLU A 124 -11.58 -25.83 11.85
N ALA A 125 -11.33 -25.04 10.81
CA ALA A 125 -10.99 -23.63 10.92
C ALA A 125 -12.22 -22.72 11.18
N GLY A 126 -13.42 -23.29 11.32
CA GLY A 126 -14.66 -22.55 11.55
C GLY A 126 -15.22 -21.87 10.29
N ILE A 127 -14.74 -22.24 9.11
CA ILE A 127 -15.21 -21.75 7.81
C ILE A 127 -16.25 -22.74 7.29
N THR A 128 -17.53 -22.45 7.56
CA THR A 128 -18.64 -23.29 7.09
C THR A 128 -19.12 -22.88 5.71
N ALA A 129 -19.87 -23.76 5.03
CA ALA A 129 -20.48 -23.47 3.75
C ALA A 129 -21.37 -22.20 3.81
N GLU A 130 -22.15 -22.05 4.88
CA GLU A 130 -23.04 -20.89 5.08
C GLU A 130 -22.25 -19.59 5.14
N ARG A 131 -21.08 -19.58 5.79
CA ARG A 131 -20.22 -18.39 5.85
C ARG A 131 -19.63 -18.04 4.48
N LEU A 132 -19.29 -19.04 3.67
CA LEU A 132 -18.79 -18.84 2.30
C LEU A 132 -19.90 -18.35 1.35
N ASP A 133 -21.13 -18.82 1.55
CA ASP A 133 -22.30 -18.43 0.77
C ASP A 133 -22.76 -16.99 1.07
N GLN A 134 -22.53 -16.51 2.30
CA GLN A 134 -22.81 -15.13 2.73
C GLN A 134 -21.81 -14.10 2.18
N LEU A 135 -20.69 -14.53 1.57
CA LEU A 135 -19.74 -13.61 0.95
C LEU A 135 -20.34 -12.93 -0.30
N PRO A 136 -19.92 -11.68 -0.62
CA PRO A 136 -20.42 -10.95 -1.78
C PRO A 136 -20.26 -11.73 -3.08
N VAL A 137 -21.29 -11.70 -3.94
CA VAL A 137 -21.32 -12.43 -5.22
C VAL A 137 -20.24 -11.92 -6.18
N GLU A 138 -19.86 -10.65 -6.05
CA GLU A 138 -18.79 -9.99 -6.81
C GLU A 138 -17.41 -10.56 -6.48
N LEU A 139 -17.20 -11.01 -5.24
CA LEU A 139 -15.98 -11.69 -4.85
C LEU A 139 -15.95 -13.12 -5.39
N VAL A 140 -17.11 -13.75 -5.47
CA VAL A 140 -17.23 -15.18 -5.80
C VAL A 140 -17.22 -15.40 -7.30
N SER A 141 -17.85 -14.55 -8.09
CA SER A 141 -17.95 -14.75 -9.54
C SER A 141 -16.73 -14.17 -10.27
N ASP A 142 -16.08 -14.96 -11.15
CA ASP A 142 -15.03 -14.51 -12.10
C ASP A 142 -15.65 -13.64 -13.23
N THR A 143 -16.85 -13.08 -13.00
CA THR A 143 -17.50 -12.15 -13.92
C THR A 143 -16.54 -10.99 -14.16
N PRO A 144 -16.31 -10.55 -15.40
CA PRO A 144 -15.42 -9.43 -15.69
C PRO A 144 -16.06 -8.11 -15.24
N ALA A 145 -16.12 -7.91 -13.94
CA ALA A 145 -16.27 -6.64 -13.25
C ALA A 145 -15.08 -6.44 -12.28
N ALA A 146 -13.90 -6.98 -12.59
CA ALA A 146 -12.65 -6.62 -11.90
C ALA A 146 -11.36 -6.84 -12.72
N ALA A 147 -11.45 -7.14 -14.03
CA ALA A 147 -10.28 -7.07 -14.93
C ALA A 147 -9.90 -5.61 -15.30
N SER A 148 -10.44 -4.59 -14.61
CA SER A 148 -10.07 -3.17 -14.81
C SER A 148 -9.85 -2.37 -13.53
N ALA A 149 -9.78 -2.99 -12.36
CA ALA A 149 -9.25 -2.31 -11.19
C ALA A 149 -7.87 -2.88 -10.87
N ARG A 150 -6.84 -2.37 -11.56
CA ARG A 150 -5.66 -1.92 -10.81
C ARG A 150 -6.23 -1.26 -9.55
N PRO A 151 -5.95 -1.66 -8.29
CA PRO A 151 -6.36 -0.89 -7.12
C PRO A 151 -6.18 0.58 -7.48
N ALA A 152 -7.31 1.29 -7.64
CA ALA A 152 -7.30 2.56 -8.33
C ALA A 152 -6.24 3.40 -7.65
N MET A 153 -5.20 3.81 -8.39
CA MET A 153 -4.10 4.58 -7.83
C MET A 153 -4.74 5.73 -7.04
N ARG A 154 -4.70 5.64 -5.72
CA ARG A 154 -5.33 6.65 -4.90
C ARG A 154 -4.37 7.80 -4.85
N ILE A 155 -4.88 8.98 -5.16
CA ILE A 155 -4.13 10.22 -5.12
C ILE A 155 -4.64 11.02 -3.94
N ARG A 156 -3.72 11.56 -3.16
CA ARG A 156 -4.02 12.56 -2.13
C ARG A 156 -3.15 13.78 -2.35
N THR A 157 -3.65 14.91 -1.87
CA THR A 157 -2.90 16.15 -1.85
C THR A 157 -2.85 16.66 -0.43
N GLY A 158 -1.67 17.01 0.03
CA GLY A 158 -1.47 17.76 1.26
C GLY A 158 -0.97 19.17 0.96
N ILE A 159 -1.28 20.08 1.87
CA ILE A 159 -0.78 21.45 1.90
C ILE A 159 -0.02 21.64 3.20
N GLY A 160 1.10 22.34 3.13
CA GLY A 160 1.82 22.79 4.29
C GLY A 160 2.12 24.28 4.18
N TYR A 161 2.11 24.94 5.32
CA TYR A 161 2.45 26.35 5.46
C TYR A 161 3.40 26.46 6.63
N ASP A 162 4.49 27.18 6.45
CA ASP A 162 5.35 27.55 7.57
C ASP A 162 5.87 28.98 7.42
N SER A 163 6.17 29.63 8.53
CA SER A 163 6.72 30.97 8.55
C SER A 163 7.67 31.19 9.71
N HIS A 164 8.81 31.80 9.40
CA HIS A 164 9.84 32.10 10.37
C HIS A 164 10.20 33.59 10.34
N ARG A 165 10.46 34.14 11.52
CA ARG A 165 10.97 35.51 11.68
C ARG A 165 12.46 35.53 11.32
N PHE A 166 12.90 36.63 10.72
CA PHE A 166 14.32 36.90 10.58
C PHE A 166 14.92 37.41 11.90
N GLY A 167 16.15 37.01 12.17
CA GLY A 167 17.02 37.56 13.20
C GLY A 167 18.43 37.80 12.66
N PRO A 168 19.32 38.43 13.45
CA PRO A 168 20.71 38.62 13.04
C PRO A 168 21.44 37.28 12.89
N GLY A 169 22.21 37.12 11.81
CA GLY A 169 22.96 35.90 11.51
C GLY A 169 23.86 36.04 10.29
N ASP A 170 24.39 34.92 9.80
CA ASP A 170 25.33 34.81 8.67
C ASP A 170 24.73 34.11 7.43
N GLY A 171 23.46 33.70 7.52
CA GLY A 171 22.72 33.14 6.42
C GLY A 171 21.42 32.48 6.86
N VAL A 172 20.57 32.19 5.87
CA VAL A 172 19.31 31.49 6.07
C VAL A 172 19.40 30.10 5.42
N VAL A 173 18.93 29.08 6.13
CA VAL A 173 18.79 27.74 5.57
C VAL A 173 17.39 27.63 4.99
N LEU A 174 17.31 27.27 3.70
CA LEU A 174 16.05 27.02 3.00
C LEU A 174 16.23 25.79 2.11
N GLY A 175 15.37 24.79 2.24
CA GLY A 175 15.44 23.54 1.49
C GLY A 175 16.79 22.81 1.65
N GLY A 176 17.37 22.87 2.85
CA GLY A 176 18.67 22.33 3.22
C GLY A 176 19.86 23.10 2.65
N VAL A 177 19.63 24.26 2.04
CA VAL A 177 20.68 25.08 1.41
C VAL A 177 20.91 26.34 2.23
N LEU A 178 22.15 26.54 2.68
CA LEU A 178 22.56 27.81 3.28
C LEU A 178 22.67 28.89 2.21
N ILE A 179 21.92 29.97 2.38
CA ILE A 179 21.99 31.18 1.58
C ILE A 179 22.71 32.26 2.40
N PRO A 180 23.93 32.68 2.00
CA PRO A 180 24.68 33.71 2.72
C PRO A 180 23.92 35.03 2.82
N GLY A 181 24.03 35.69 3.96
CA GLY A 181 23.40 36.98 4.22
C GLY A 181 23.68 37.49 5.63
N SER A 182 23.02 38.58 6.01
CA SER A 182 23.13 39.15 7.37
C SER A 182 21.97 38.72 8.29
N GLN A 183 21.16 37.76 7.85
CA GLN A 183 19.95 37.30 8.51
C GLN A 183 20.00 35.79 8.72
N ARG A 184 19.30 35.30 9.74
CA ARG A 184 18.98 33.89 9.95
C ARG A 184 17.49 33.71 10.25
N LEU A 185 16.98 32.49 10.12
CA LEU A 185 15.64 32.15 10.57
C LEU A 185 15.66 31.81 12.06
N VAL A 186 14.71 32.38 12.81
CA VAL A 186 14.57 32.12 14.25
C VAL A 186 13.64 30.93 14.44
N GLY A 187 14.15 29.84 15.00
CA GLY A 187 13.40 28.60 15.28
C GLY A 187 14.10 27.71 16.30
N HIS A 188 13.44 26.63 16.72
CA HIS A 188 13.97 25.62 17.63
C HIS A 188 14.92 24.61 16.93
N SER A 189 14.67 24.34 15.64
CA SER A 189 15.54 23.59 14.71
C SER A 189 16.53 24.52 13.98
N ASP A 190 17.09 24.08 12.85
CA ASP A 190 17.85 24.95 11.91
C ASP A 190 17.00 26.07 11.27
N GLY A 191 15.67 26.05 11.48
CA GLY A 191 14.73 27.09 11.07
C GLY A 191 14.32 27.03 9.59
N ASP A 192 14.56 25.91 8.91
CA ASP A 192 14.25 25.75 7.48
C ASP A 192 12.74 25.67 7.19
N ALA A 193 12.16 26.84 6.94
CA ALA A 193 10.75 26.99 6.61
C ALA A 193 10.30 26.17 5.38
N VAL A 194 11.21 25.88 4.44
CA VAL A 194 10.87 25.08 3.25
C VAL A 194 10.73 23.61 3.62
N ALA A 195 11.69 23.07 4.36
CA ALA A 195 11.63 21.69 4.80
C ALA A 195 10.44 21.43 5.73
N HIS A 196 10.13 22.38 6.63
CA HIS A 196 8.96 22.30 7.49
C HIS A 196 7.63 22.30 6.72
N ALA A 197 7.43 23.27 5.81
CA ALA A 197 6.22 23.33 5.00
C ALA A 197 6.04 22.08 4.14
N VAL A 198 7.12 21.53 3.56
CA VAL A 198 7.04 20.26 2.81
C VAL A 198 6.69 19.10 3.74
N THR A 199 7.28 19.05 4.95
CA THR A 199 6.99 18.02 5.95
C THR A 199 5.50 17.97 6.30
N ASP A 200 4.89 19.13 6.59
CA ASP A 200 3.45 19.22 6.85
C ASP A 200 2.60 18.81 5.65
N ALA A 201 2.99 19.20 4.44
CA ALA A 201 2.29 18.78 3.23
C ALA A 201 2.31 17.25 3.06
N ILE A 202 3.43 16.59 3.39
CA ILE A 202 3.53 15.13 3.34
C ILE A 202 2.68 14.47 4.43
N LEU A 203 2.84 14.89 5.69
CA LEU A 203 2.11 14.28 6.83
C LEU A 203 0.60 14.49 6.70
N GLY A 204 0.18 15.72 6.36
CA GLY A 204 -1.22 16.06 6.14
C GLY A 204 -1.82 15.34 4.93
N GLY A 205 -1.08 15.24 3.82
CA GLY A 205 -1.51 14.48 2.64
C GLY A 205 -1.69 12.99 2.94
N ALA A 206 -0.85 12.41 3.79
CA ALA A 206 -0.95 11.01 4.20
C ALA A 206 -2.00 10.79 5.30
N GLY A 207 -2.41 11.84 6.00
CA GLY A 207 -3.35 11.78 7.12
C GLY A 207 -2.70 11.20 8.38
N VAL A 208 -1.43 11.52 8.62
CA VAL A 208 -0.61 10.95 9.72
C VAL A 208 -0.10 12.00 10.70
N GLY A 209 -0.80 13.14 10.79
CA GLY A 209 -0.49 14.24 11.73
C GLY A 209 0.19 15.43 11.04
N ASP A 210 0.97 16.17 11.83
CA ASP A 210 1.78 17.32 11.41
C ASP A 210 3.19 17.27 12.03
N ILE A 211 4.03 18.25 11.68
CA ILE A 211 5.42 18.33 12.15
C ILE A 211 5.53 18.49 13.66
N GLY A 212 4.60 19.20 14.31
CA GLY A 212 4.62 19.44 15.76
C GLY A 212 4.24 18.20 16.57
N GLU A 213 3.29 17.40 16.05
CA GLU A 213 2.96 16.09 16.59
C GLU A 213 4.11 15.09 16.43
N MET A 214 4.83 15.15 15.31
CA MET A 214 5.93 14.23 15.02
C MET A 214 7.25 14.61 15.71
N PHE A 215 7.52 15.91 15.85
CA PHE A 215 8.74 16.46 16.42
C PHE A 215 8.40 17.57 17.42
N SER A 216 8.09 17.16 18.64
CA SER A 216 7.76 18.12 19.70
C SER A 216 8.92 19.05 19.99
N ASP A 217 8.64 20.35 20.07
CA ASP A 217 9.57 21.40 20.52
C ASP A 217 10.04 21.22 21.98
N LEU A 218 9.32 20.43 22.78
CA LEU A 218 9.67 20.13 24.17
C LEU A 218 10.71 19.02 24.30
N ASP A 219 10.94 18.25 23.23
CA ASP A 219 11.94 17.18 23.22
C ASP A 219 13.31 17.77 22.90
N ALA A 220 14.23 17.66 23.86
CA ALA A 220 15.60 18.13 23.72
C ALA A 220 16.34 17.50 22.54
N ALA A 221 15.93 16.30 22.09
CA ALA A 221 16.50 15.62 20.94
C ALA A 221 16.24 16.33 19.60
N ASN A 222 15.22 17.20 19.52
CA ASN A 222 14.88 17.93 18.30
C ASN A 222 15.56 19.31 18.20
N LYS A 223 16.23 19.77 19.28
CA LYS A 223 16.90 21.07 19.29
C LYS A 223 18.07 21.09 18.31
N GLY A 224 18.03 22.00 17.34
CA GLY A 224 19.06 22.13 16.30
C GLY A 224 19.14 20.94 15.34
N ARG A 225 18.07 20.16 15.24
CA ARG A 225 17.97 19.05 14.28
C ARG A 225 17.94 19.59 12.85
N ASP A 226 18.52 18.81 11.93
CA ASP A 226 18.48 19.06 10.50
C ASP A 226 17.06 18.81 9.97
N SER A 227 16.45 19.85 9.39
CA SER A 227 15.07 19.78 8.93
C SER A 227 14.89 18.88 7.69
N ILE A 228 15.95 18.61 6.92
CA ILE A 228 15.93 17.63 5.84
C ILE A 228 15.87 16.20 6.38
N GLU A 229 16.52 15.92 7.50
CA GLU A 229 16.39 14.63 8.20
C GLU A 229 14.96 14.45 8.74
N MET A 230 14.37 15.50 9.32
CA MET A 230 12.98 15.50 9.77
C MET A 230 12.02 15.18 8.62
N LEU A 231 12.21 15.81 7.46
CA LEU A 231 11.45 15.53 6.24
C LEU A 231 11.60 14.06 5.81
N HIS A 232 12.82 13.51 5.82
CA HIS A 232 13.05 12.11 5.48
C HIS A 232 12.25 11.15 6.38
N LEU A 233 12.26 11.40 7.69
CA LEU A 233 11.49 10.59 8.65
C LEU A 233 9.97 10.73 8.45
N ALA A 234 9.48 11.92 8.12
CA ALA A 234 8.07 12.14 7.78
C ALA A 234 7.64 11.35 6.54
N VAL A 235 8.50 11.26 5.53
CA VAL A 235 8.29 10.44 4.33
C VAL A 235 8.22 8.95 4.70
N GLU A 236 9.10 8.46 5.57
CA GLU A 236 9.03 7.08 6.06
C GLU A 236 7.72 6.80 6.81
N ARG A 237 7.25 7.73 7.65
CA ARG A 237 5.94 7.62 8.30
C ARG A 237 4.79 7.57 7.30
N ALA A 238 4.83 8.39 6.25
CA ALA A 238 3.84 8.34 5.17
C ALA A 238 3.88 7.01 4.41
N ARG A 239 5.07 6.47 4.13
CA ARG A 239 5.26 5.17 3.47
C ARG A 239 4.73 4.02 4.30
N LEU A 240 4.94 4.03 5.62
CA LEU A 240 4.35 3.06 6.54
C LEU A 240 2.81 3.09 6.54
N ALA A 241 2.21 4.26 6.28
CA ALA A 241 0.77 4.41 6.08
C ALA A 241 0.30 4.10 4.63
N GLY A 242 1.20 3.63 3.76
CA GLY A 242 0.90 3.22 2.38
C GLY A 242 0.93 4.35 1.35
N TRP A 243 1.49 5.52 1.69
CA TRP A 243 1.56 6.68 0.81
C TRP A 243 3.00 7.00 0.41
N THR A 244 3.22 7.24 -0.89
CA THR A 244 4.52 7.66 -1.42
C THR A 244 4.40 9.05 -2.03
N PRO A 245 5.38 9.95 -1.80
CA PRO A 245 5.42 11.21 -2.52
C PRO A 245 5.49 10.98 -4.03
N ALA A 246 4.70 11.72 -4.79
CA ALA A 246 4.71 11.71 -6.25
C ALA A 246 5.31 13.02 -6.80
N GLN A 247 4.91 14.16 -6.22
CA GLN A 247 5.30 15.49 -6.67
C GLN A 247 5.22 16.48 -5.50
N VAL A 248 6.13 17.46 -5.46
CA VAL A 248 6.12 18.55 -4.48
C VAL A 248 6.37 19.90 -5.15
N ASP A 249 5.46 20.86 -4.94
CA ASP A 249 5.58 22.23 -5.43
C ASP A 249 5.63 23.22 -4.26
N VAL A 250 6.67 24.05 -4.22
CA VAL A 250 6.94 24.97 -3.12
C VAL A 250 6.95 26.41 -3.62
N THR A 251 6.39 27.34 -2.85
CA THR A 251 6.50 28.78 -3.05
C THR A 251 7.06 29.43 -1.80
N VAL A 252 8.26 29.97 -1.91
CA VAL A 252 8.91 30.81 -0.90
C VAL A 252 8.52 32.26 -1.16
N ILE A 253 7.94 32.91 -0.16
CA ILE A 253 7.49 34.29 -0.19
C ILE A 253 8.39 35.11 0.73
N ALA A 254 9.29 35.89 0.13
CA ALA A 254 10.26 36.74 0.84
C ALA A 254 10.74 37.87 -0.07
N GLU A 255 11.00 39.05 0.52
CA GLU A 255 11.70 40.14 -0.18
C GLU A 255 13.19 39.81 -0.39
N SER A 256 13.80 39.17 0.60
CA SER A 256 15.16 38.64 0.56
C SER A 256 15.31 37.42 1.47
N PRO A 257 16.23 36.48 1.16
CA PRO A 257 17.07 36.44 -0.03
C PRO A 257 16.32 35.93 -1.28
N ARG A 258 16.91 36.18 -2.46
CA ARG A 258 16.38 35.61 -3.72
C ARG A 258 16.71 34.12 -3.79
N VAL A 259 15.68 33.28 -3.89
CA VAL A 259 15.85 31.81 -4.02
C VAL A 259 16.28 31.34 -5.41
N GLY A 260 16.13 32.18 -6.45
CA GLY A 260 16.42 31.83 -7.85
C GLY A 260 17.80 31.18 -8.07
N PRO A 261 18.91 31.76 -7.56
CA PRO A 261 20.25 31.18 -7.69
C PRO A 261 20.45 29.85 -6.96
N TYR A 262 19.66 29.56 -5.91
CA TYR A 262 19.83 28.40 -5.03
C TYR A 262 18.80 27.30 -5.29
N ARG A 263 17.78 27.58 -6.10
CA ARG A 263 16.66 26.69 -6.40
C ARG A 263 17.10 25.30 -6.87
N GLY A 264 18.15 25.20 -7.69
CA GLY A 264 18.65 23.92 -8.18
C GLY A 264 19.06 23.00 -7.02
N SER A 265 19.94 23.50 -6.16
CA SER A 265 20.42 22.79 -4.97
C SER A 265 19.29 22.44 -3.99
N MET A 266 18.32 23.34 -3.81
CA MET A 266 17.15 23.06 -2.95
C MET A 266 16.33 21.89 -3.49
N ARG A 267 16.05 21.88 -4.81
CA ARG A 267 15.29 20.80 -5.45
C ARG A 267 16.00 19.47 -5.30
N GLU A 268 17.32 19.43 -5.46
CA GLU A 268 18.12 18.21 -5.30
C GLU A 268 18.04 17.65 -3.88
N ARG A 269 18.22 18.51 -2.87
CA ARG A 269 18.15 18.10 -1.45
C ARG A 269 16.77 17.60 -1.06
N LEU A 270 15.73 18.34 -1.45
CA LEU A 270 14.33 17.95 -1.20
C LEU A 270 14.00 16.64 -1.91
N ALA A 271 14.35 16.49 -3.20
CA ALA A 271 14.10 15.28 -3.97
C ALA A 271 14.76 14.05 -3.34
N HIS A 272 16.01 14.19 -2.87
CA HIS A 272 16.71 13.14 -2.16
C HIS A 272 15.98 12.72 -0.88
N ALA A 273 15.56 13.67 -0.04
CA ALA A 273 14.84 13.38 1.20
C ALA A 273 13.47 12.73 0.96
N LEU A 274 12.74 13.21 -0.07
CA LEU A 274 11.46 12.68 -0.53
C LEU A 274 11.57 11.29 -1.19
N GLY A 275 12.76 10.94 -1.70
CA GLY A 275 13.00 9.74 -2.50
C GLY A 275 12.27 9.76 -3.85
N ILE A 276 12.18 10.93 -4.50
CA ILE A 276 11.58 11.12 -5.82
C ILE A 276 12.55 11.79 -6.79
N SER A 277 12.21 11.82 -8.08
CA SER A 277 13.01 12.52 -9.08
C SER A 277 13.02 14.03 -8.84
N VAL A 278 14.15 14.69 -9.09
CA VAL A 278 14.27 16.16 -9.05
C VAL A 278 13.32 16.85 -10.03
N ALA A 279 12.88 16.16 -11.08
CA ALA A 279 11.88 16.65 -12.02
C ALA A 279 10.50 16.86 -11.37
N GLU A 280 10.20 16.10 -10.30
CA GLU A 280 8.93 16.15 -9.57
C GLU A 280 8.95 17.15 -8.41
N VAL A 281 10.10 17.81 -8.18
CA VAL A 281 10.25 18.83 -7.15
C VAL A 281 10.42 20.18 -7.81
N MET A 282 9.57 21.14 -7.44
CA MET A 282 9.67 22.52 -7.88
C MET A 282 9.71 23.48 -6.70
N VAL A 283 10.57 24.49 -6.79
CA VAL A 283 10.68 25.57 -5.80
C VAL A 283 10.58 26.91 -6.53
N LYS A 284 9.68 27.76 -6.08
CA LYS A 284 9.41 29.09 -6.65
C LYS A 284 9.69 30.16 -5.62
N GLY A 285 10.15 31.32 -6.08
CA GLY A 285 10.38 32.50 -5.24
C GLY A 285 9.47 33.64 -5.65
N LYS A 286 8.87 34.30 -4.66
CA LYS A 286 8.02 35.48 -4.85
C LYS A 286 8.35 36.53 -3.79
N SER A 287 8.44 37.79 -4.21
CA SER A 287 8.29 38.94 -3.33
C SER A 287 6.84 39.05 -2.86
N ASN A 288 6.61 39.77 -1.76
CA ASN A 288 5.28 40.16 -1.32
C ASN A 288 4.95 41.61 -1.69
N GLU A 289 5.71 42.17 -2.64
CA GLU A 289 5.57 43.52 -3.19
C GLU A 289 5.56 44.60 -2.11
N GLY A 290 6.37 44.44 -1.05
CA GLY A 290 6.44 45.40 0.05
C GLY A 290 5.21 45.40 0.99
N MET A 291 4.26 44.47 0.81
CA MET A 291 3.07 44.37 1.64
C MET A 291 3.28 43.48 2.88
N GLY A 292 2.69 43.89 4.01
CA GLY A 292 2.68 43.10 5.24
C GLY A 292 4.05 42.88 5.87
N TRP A 293 4.13 41.95 6.82
CA TRP A 293 5.37 41.64 7.55
C TRP A 293 6.44 41.02 6.65
N ILE A 294 6.04 40.23 5.64
CA ILE A 294 6.96 39.70 4.62
C ILE A 294 7.55 40.86 3.82
N GLY A 295 6.71 41.77 3.32
CA GLY A 295 7.12 42.92 2.52
C GLY A 295 7.98 43.93 3.27
N ARG A 296 7.85 44.00 4.60
CA ARG A 296 8.75 44.77 5.47
C ARG A 296 10.05 44.04 5.82
N GLY A 297 10.26 42.83 5.31
CA GLY A 297 11.47 42.04 5.56
C GLY A 297 11.58 41.49 6.98
N GLU A 298 10.44 41.27 7.66
CA GLU A 298 10.42 40.75 9.05
C GLU A 298 10.58 39.22 9.10
N GLY A 299 10.33 38.52 8.00
CA GLY A 299 10.40 37.07 7.93
C GLY A 299 10.13 36.51 6.54
N VAL A 300 10.02 35.18 6.48
CA VAL A 300 9.66 34.41 5.29
C VAL A 300 8.36 33.64 5.56
N ALA A 301 7.55 33.46 4.52
CA ALA A 301 6.50 32.45 4.50
C ALA A 301 6.78 31.45 3.39
N VAL A 302 6.41 30.19 3.62
CA VAL A 302 6.49 29.12 2.63
C VAL A 302 5.17 28.41 2.55
N ILE A 303 4.72 28.14 1.32
CA ILE A 303 3.60 27.25 1.04
C ILE A 303 4.14 26.08 0.23
N ALA A 304 3.83 24.87 0.64
CA ALA A 304 4.14 23.65 -0.08
C ALA A 304 2.85 22.87 -0.38
N VAL A 305 2.79 22.27 -1.56
CA VAL A 305 1.75 21.31 -1.94
C VAL A 305 2.45 20.03 -2.33
N ALA A 306 1.98 18.91 -1.76
CA ALA A 306 2.51 17.59 -2.07
C ALA A 306 1.40 16.69 -2.60
N THR A 307 1.65 16.05 -3.74
CA THR A 307 0.83 14.95 -4.24
C THR A 307 1.42 13.63 -3.78
N LEU A 308 0.59 12.77 -3.20
CA LEU A 308 0.94 11.44 -2.76
C LEU A 308 0.12 10.41 -3.55
N CYS A 309 0.71 9.25 -3.79
CA CYS A 309 0.01 8.11 -4.39
C CYS A 309 0.21 6.83 -3.58
N THR A 310 -0.73 5.91 -3.71
CA THR A 310 -0.53 4.52 -3.28
C THR A 310 0.32 3.79 -4.31
N PHE A 311 1.34 3.08 -3.84
CA PHE A 311 2.24 2.35 -4.72
C PHE A 311 1.61 1.04 -5.23
N GLU A 312 1.54 0.84 -6.55
CA GLU A 312 1.45 -0.49 -7.16
C GLU A 312 2.85 -0.92 -7.60
N MET A 313 3.42 -1.94 -6.95
CA MET A 313 4.63 -2.60 -7.47
C MET A 313 4.28 -3.39 -8.74
N GLU A 314 4.27 -2.71 -9.88
CA GLU A 314 4.63 -3.32 -11.17
C GLU A 314 6.01 -2.80 -11.57
N ARG A 315 7.07 -3.30 -10.90
CA ARG A 315 8.38 -3.34 -11.55
C ARG A 315 8.50 -4.71 -12.20
N ARG A 316 8.32 -4.72 -13.52
CA ARG A 316 8.61 -5.83 -14.42
C ARG A 316 10.09 -6.21 -14.35
#